data_AF-A0A950QH01-F1
#
_entry.id   AF-A0A950QH01-F1
#
_cell.length_a   1.000
_cell.length_b   1.000
_cell.length_c   1.000
_cell.angle_alpha   90.00
_cell.angle_beta   90.00
_cell.angle_gamma   90.00
#
_symmetry.space_group_name_H-M   'P 1'
#
loop_
_entity.id
_entity.type
_entity.pdbx_description
1 polymer ?
#
loop_
_entity_poly.entity_id
_entity_poly.type
_entity_poly.pdbx_seq_one_letter_code
_entity_poly.pdbx_strand_id
1 'polypeptide(L)'
;MADRVRAFPWQTTPLGSIEHWPQSLKTAVGIVLLSPVPIVMLWGEDGIMIYNDAYAVFAGRRHPKLLGSKVREGWPEVADFNDNVMRVGLAGGTLAYRDQELMLNR
;
A
#
# COMPACT_ATOMS: atom_id res chain seq x y z
N MET A 1 -11.98 5.06 3.61
CA MET A 1 -10.63 4.69 4.06
C MET A 1 -9.98 5.75 4.93
N ALA A 2 -10.21 7.06 4.67
CA ALA A 2 -9.57 8.15 5.42
C ALA A 2 -9.67 8.02 6.96
N ASP A 3 -10.85 7.76 7.51
CA ASP A 3 -11.02 7.60 8.97
C ASP A 3 -10.30 6.36 9.50
N ARG A 4 -10.29 5.27 8.73
CA ARG A 4 -9.55 4.05 9.08
C ARG A 4 -8.04 4.30 9.08
N VAL A 5 -7.53 5.08 8.12
CA VAL A 5 -6.12 5.49 8.09
C VAL A 5 -5.79 6.35 9.31
N ARG A 6 -6.64 7.30 9.69
CA ARG A 6 -6.41 8.12 10.89
C ARG A 6 -6.43 7.31 12.20
N ALA A 7 -7.31 6.32 12.29
CA ALA A 7 -7.49 5.51 13.49
C ALA A 7 -6.56 4.28 13.57
N PHE A 8 -5.80 3.98 12.51
CA PHE A 8 -4.92 2.82 12.49
C PHE A 8 -3.72 3.00 13.45
N PRO A 9 -3.31 1.98 14.22
CA PRO A 9 -2.21 2.07 15.17
C PRO A 9 -0.85 2.07 14.47
N TRP A 10 -0.50 3.12 13.73
CA TRP A 10 0.72 3.18 12.91
C TRP A 10 2.03 2.99 13.68
N GLN A 11 2.04 3.26 14.99
CA GLN A 11 3.16 2.99 15.88
C GLN A 11 3.56 1.51 15.94
N THR A 12 2.68 0.58 15.54
CA THR A 12 2.99 -0.84 15.45
C THR A 12 3.64 -1.22 14.11
N THR A 13 3.87 -0.25 13.23
CA THR A 13 4.51 -0.42 11.92
C THR A 13 5.82 0.36 11.86
N PRO A 14 6.72 0.06 10.91
CA PRO A 14 7.92 0.85 10.68
C PRO A 14 7.68 2.33 10.34
N LEU A 15 6.44 2.72 9.98
CA LEU A 15 6.11 4.13 9.70
C LEU A 15 6.06 5.00 10.97
N GLY A 16 5.92 4.38 12.14
CA GLY A 16 5.70 5.10 13.40
C GLY A 16 4.36 5.84 13.44
N SER A 17 4.09 6.53 14.56
CA SER A 17 2.83 7.24 14.75
C SER A 17 2.61 8.33 13.68
N ILE A 18 1.35 8.50 13.26
CA ILE A 18 0.95 9.40 12.17
C ILE A 18 1.32 10.87 12.43
N GLU A 19 1.41 11.27 13.68
CA GLU A 19 1.83 12.60 14.12
C GLU A 19 3.25 12.92 13.63
N HIS A 20 4.14 11.92 13.69
CA HIS A 20 5.56 12.03 13.34
C HIS A 20 5.85 11.79 11.87
N TRP A 21 4.84 11.48 11.05
CA TRP A 21 5.06 11.28 9.63
C TRP A 21 5.60 12.55 8.97
N PRO A 22 6.60 12.43 8.08
CA PRO A 22 7.07 13.56 7.29
C PRO A 22 5.94 14.09 6.41
N GLN A 23 5.98 15.39 6.10
CA GLN A 23 4.94 16.04 5.29
C GLN A 23 4.79 15.38 3.91
N SER A 24 5.87 14.88 3.31
CA SER A 24 5.84 14.16 2.04
C SER A 24 4.94 12.92 2.09
N LEU A 25 5.05 12.12 3.15
CA LEU A 25 4.20 10.95 3.35
C LEU A 25 2.73 11.37 3.55
N LYS A 26 2.47 12.36 4.40
CA LYS A 26 1.10 12.88 4.61
C LYS A 26 0.45 13.35 3.30
N THR A 27 1.19 14.09 2.48
CA THR A 27 0.73 14.56 1.16
C THR A 27 0.47 13.38 0.22
N ALA A 28 1.38 12.41 0.12
CA ALA A 28 1.21 11.24 -0.74
C ALA A 28 -0.01 10.39 -0.34
N VAL A 29 -0.20 10.16 0.96
CA VAL A 29 -1.41 9.50 1.49
C VAL A 29 -2.67 10.29 1.15
N GLY A 30 -2.63 11.62 1.25
CA GLY A 30 -3.74 12.49 0.83
C GLY A 30 -4.12 12.29 -0.64
N ILE A 31 -3.12 12.24 -1.54
CA ILE A 31 -3.32 12.00 -2.97
C ILE A 31 -3.96 10.62 -3.21
N VAL A 32 -3.44 9.58 -2.56
CA VAL A 32 -3.98 8.21 -2.67
C VAL A 32 -5.45 8.18 -2.23
N LEU A 33 -5.76 8.73 -1.05
CA LEU A 33 -7.09 8.68 -0.44
C LEU A 33 -8.15 9.46 -1.21
N LEU A 34 -7.78 10.57 -1.86
CA LEU A 34 -8.70 11.40 -2.63
C LEU A 34 -8.94 10.90 -4.07
N SER A 35 -8.13 9.97 -4.56
CA SER A 35 -8.30 9.42 -5.90
C SER A 35 -9.53 8.51 -5.99
N PRO A 36 -10.35 8.63 -7.05
CA PRO A 36 -11.48 7.73 -7.29
C PRO A 36 -11.06 6.38 -7.93
N VAL A 37 -9.81 6.27 -8.40
CA VAL A 37 -9.28 5.06 -9.04
C VAL A 37 -8.65 4.15 -7.97
N PRO A 38 -8.76 2.80 -8.07
CA PRO A 38 -8.09 1.90 -7.12
C PRO A 38 -6.58 2.14 -7.06
N ILE A 39 -6.09 2.59 -5.90
CA ILE A 39 -4.66 2.84 -5.67
C ILE A 39 -4.23 2.24 -4.33
N VAL A 40 -3.09 1.56 -4.36
CA VAL A 40 -2.28 1.23 -3.18
C VAL A 40 -0.91 1.84 -3.31
N MET A 41 -0.44 2.46 -2.24
CA MET A 41 0.93 2.93 -2.08
C MET A 41 1.68 1.97 -1.17
N LEU A 42 2.93 1.68 -1.55
CA LEU A 42 3.87 0.86 -0.80
C LEU A 42 4.95 1.78 -0.26
N TRP A 43 5.03 1.94 1.06
CA TRP A 43 5.97 2.89 1.67
C TRP A 43 7.06 2.21 2.49
N GLY A 44 8.30 2.70 2.33
CA GLY A 44 9.48 2.19 3.03
C GLY A 44 9.96 0.83 2.51
N GLU A 45 11.04 0.31 3.09
CA GLU A 45 11.70 -0.93 2.65
C GLU A 45 10.78 -2.15 2.73
N ASP A 46 9.93 -2.18 3.76
CA ASP A 46 8.94 -3.23 4.00
C ASP A 46 7.71 -3.14 3.05
N GLY A 47 7.55 -2.03 2.32
CA GLY A 47 6.41 -1.82 1.44
C GLY A 47 5.09 -1.79 2.21
N ILE A 48 5.01 -0.94 3.24
CA ILE A 48 3.81 -0.81 4.07
C ILE A 48 2.65 -0.30 3.21
N MET A 49 1.56 -1.06 3.22
CA MET A 49 0.42 -0.83 2.33
C MET A 49 -0.52 0.24 2.89
N ILE A 50 -0.71 1.32 2.13
CA ILE A 50 -1.72 2.36 2.38
C ILE A 50 -2.56 2.51 1.10
N TYR A 51 -3.87 2.36 1.20
CA TYR A 51 -4.74 2.32 0.02
C TYR A 51 -6.08 3.03 0.23
N ASN A 52 -6.74 3.34 -0.87
CA ASN A 52 -8.00 4.09 -0.88
C ASN A 52 -9.25 3.20 -0.91
N ASP A 53 -10.43 3.84 -0.86
CA ASP A 53 -11.72 3.14 -0.85
C ASP A 53 -11.93 2.26 -2.08
N ALA A 54 -11.54 2.73 -3.27
CA ALA A 54 -11.64 1.96 -4.49
C ALA A 54 -10.76 0.70 -4.46
N TYR A 55 -9.55 0.79 -3.91
CA TYR A 55 -8.70 -0.38 -3.70
C TYR A 55 -9.22 -1.29 -2.58
N ALA A 56 -9.91 -0.77 -1.57
CA ALA A 56 -10.53 -1.59 -0.54
C ALA A 56 -11.57 -2.55 -1.12
N VAL A 57 -12.35 -2.10 -2.11
CA VAL A 57 -13.28 -2.95 -2.87
C VAL A 57 -12.51 -4.02 -3.65
N PHE A 58 -11.43 -3.62 -4.34
CA PHE A 58 -10.52 -4.55 -5.03
C PHE A 58 -9.90 -5.57 -4.06
N ALA A 59 -9.53 -5.18 -2.84
CA ALA A 59 -8.91 -6.06 -1.86
C ALA A 59 -9.85 -7.15 -1.31
N GLY A 60 -11.16 -7.02 -1.49
CA GLY A 60 -12.15 -8.03 -1.11
C GLY A 60 -12.01 -8.44 0.35
N ARG A 61 -11.97 -9.76 0.61
CA ARG A 61 -11.92 -10.31 1.98
C ARG A 61 -10.63 -9.98 2.74
N ARG A 62 -9.60 -9.45 2.07
CA ARG A 62 -8.36 -9.03 2.72
C ARG A 62 -8.43 -7.64 3.32
N HIS A 63 -9.40 -6.82 2.89
CA HIS A 63 -9.75 -5.62 3.63
C HIS A 63 -10.43 -6.02 4.96
N PRO A 64 -10.09 -5.40 6.11
CA PRO A 64 -9.14 -4.30 6.29
C PRO A 64 -7.71 -4.71 6.64
N LYS A 65 -7.43 -6.01 6.80
CA LYS A 65 -6.15 -6.54 7.32
C LYS A 65 -4.93 -6.12 6.49
N LEU A 66 -5.11 -5.81 5.20
CA LEU A 66 -4.02 -5.28 4.36
C LEU A 66 -3.54 -3.89 4.77
N LEU A 67 -4.35 -3.08 5.47
CA LEU A 67 -3.91 -1.73 5.82
C LEU A 67 -2.76 -1.84 6.83
N GLY A 68 -1.62 -1.24 6.51
CA GLY A 68 -0.44 -1.25 7.37
C GLY A 68 0.36 -2.56 7.37
N SER A 69 -0.04 -3.57 6.58
CA SER A 69 0.75 -4.80 6.41
C SER A 69 1.90 -4.59 5.42
N LYS A 70 2.89 -5.48 5.46
CA LYS A 70 3.95 -5.55 4.44
C LYS A 70 3.40 -6.11 3.14
N VAL A 71 3.76 -5.53 1.99
CA VAL A 71 3.24 -5.96 0.68
C VAL A 71 3.54 -7.42 0.36
N ARG A 72 4.72 -7.89 0.78
CA ARG A 72 5.21 -9.26 0.57
C ARG A 72 4.40 -10.31 1.33
N GLU A 73 3.75 -9.89 2.42
CA GLU A 73 2.89 -10.71 3.25
C GLU A 73 1.41 -10.54 2.87
N GLY A 74 1.03 -9.36 2.39
CA GLY A 74 -0.35 -9.01 2.03
C GLY A 74 -0.89 -9.78 0.82
N TRP A 75 0.00 -10.15 -0.12
CA TRP A 75 -0.35 -10.93 -1.31
C TRP A 75 0.65 -12.05 -1.59
N PRO A 76 0.60 -13.17 -0.85
CA PRO A 76 1.54 -14.27 -1.03
C PRO A 76 1.56 -14.83 -2.46
N GLU A 77 0.42 -14.82 -3.15
CA GLU A 77 0.28 -15.31 -4.53
C GLU A 77 1.08 -14.51 -5.55
N VAL A 78 1.39 -13.26 -5.24
CA VAL A 78 2.15 -12.35 -6.12
C VAL A 78 3.33 -11.73 -5.37
N ALA A 79 3.88 -12.45 -4.39
CA ALA A 79 5.01 -12.00 -3.58
C ALA A 79 6.23 -11.69 -4.46
N ASP A 80 6.59 -12.58 -5.39
CA ASP A 80 7.72 -12.37 -6.32
C ASP A 80 7.55 -11.12 -7.20
N PHE A 81 6.31 -10.86 -7.65
CA PHE A 81 5.99 -9.65 -8.40
C PHE A 81 6.21 -8.40 -7.53
N ASN A 82 5.67 -8.41 -6.31
CA ASN A 82 5.83 -7.31 -5.37
C ASN A 82 7.30 -7.12 -4.95
N ASP A 83 8.07 -8.19 -4.81
CA ASP A 83 9.50 -8.15 -4.54
C ASP A 83 10.26 -7.42 -5.62
N ASN A 84 9.95 -7.71 -6.89
CA ASN A 84 10.54 -6.99 -8.00
C ASN A 84 10.14 -5.50 -8.00
N VAL A 85 8.86 -5.20 -7.76
CA VAL A 85 8.36 -3.82 -7.66
C VAL A 85 9.11 -3.05 -6.58
N MET A 86 9.23 -3.62 -5.38
CA MET A 86 9.94 -3.01 -4.26
C MET A 86 11.43 -2.84 -4.58
N ARG A 87 12.09 -3.87 -5.11
CA ARG A 87 13.52 -3.83 -5.46
C ARG A 87 13.84 -2.72 -6.46
N VAL A 88 13.05 -2.58 -7.53
CA VAL A 88 13.31 -1.55 -8.56
C VAL A 88 12.95 -0.16 -8.05
N GLY A 89 11.81 0.00 -7.38
CA GLY A 89 11.36 1.29 -6.85
C GLY A 89 12.30 1.86 -5.80
N LEU A 90 12.78 1.02 -4.86
CA LEU A 90 13.74 1.43 -3.84
C LEU A 90 15.12 1.78 -4.42
N ALA A 91 15.48 1.21 -5.57
CA ALA A 91 16.69 1.57 -6.32
C ALA A 91 16.53 2.88 -7.12
N GLY A 92 15.40 3.59 -6.99
CA GLY A 92 15.10 4.83 -7.72
C GLY A 92 14.62 4.60 -9.16
N GLY A 93 14.38 3.35 -9.55
CA GLY A 93 13.83 3.00 -10.85
C GLY A 93 12.30 3.13 -10.90
N THR A 94 11.74 3.03 -12.11
CA THR A 94 10.30 3.05 -12.34
C THR A 94 9.87 1.83 -13.14
N LEU A 95 8.72 1.26 -12.80
CA LEU A 95 8.10 0.16 -13.54
C LEU A 95 6.70 0.55 -13.99
N ALA A 96 6.33 0.09 -15.19
CA ALA A 96 4.98 0.20 -15.70
C ALA A 96 4.63 -1.12 -16.40
N TYR A 97 3.52 -1.71 -15.99
CA TYR A 97 2.99 -2.93 -16.56
C TYR A 97 1.70 -2.60 -17.32
N ARG A 98 1.53 -3.16 -18.51
CA ARG A 98 0.29 -3.06 -19.30
C ARG A 98 -0.29 -4.44 -19.44
N ASP A 99 -1.59 -4.57 -19.21
CA ASP A 99 -2.32 -5.83 -19.34
C ASP A 99 -1.70 -6.99 -18.54
N GLN A 100 -1.11 -6.67 -17.38
CA GLN A 100 -0.50 -7.66 -16.50
C GLN A 100 -1.59 -8.44 -15.77
N GLU A 101 -1.67 -9.72 -16.09
CA GLU A 101 -2.53 -10.65 -15.38
C GLU A 101 -1.90 -11.05 -14.04
N LEU A 102 -2.70 -10.97 -12.97
CA LEU A 102 -2.34 -11.39 -11.62
C LEU A 102 -3.48 -12.25 -11.09
N MET A 103 -3.17 -13.46 -10.63
CA MET A 103 -4.14 -14.31 -9.94
C MET A 103 -4.16 -13.94 -8.46
N LEU A 104 -5.29 -13.38 -8.01
CA LEU A 104 -5.48 -12.94 -6.63
C LEU A 104 -6.64 -13.66 -5.99
N ASN A 105 -6.38 -14.37 -4.89
CA ASN A 105 -7.41 -15.00 -4.07
C ASN A 105 -7.98 -13.97 -3.08
N ARG A 106 -9.15 -13.41 -3.39
CA ARG A 106 -9.78 -12.32 -2.63
C ARG A 106 -11.27 -12.53 -2.38
#